data_AF-A0A916DGE5-F1
#
_entry.id   AF-A0A916DGE5-F1
#
_cell.length_a   1.000
_cell.length_b   1.000
_cell.length_c   1.000
_cell.angle_alpha   90.00
_cell.angle_beta   90.00
_cell.angle_gamma   90.00
#
_symmetry.space_group_name_H-M   'P 1'
#
loop_
_entity.id
_entity.type
_entity.pdbx_description
1 polymer ?
#
loop_
_entity_poly.entity_id
_entity_poly.type
_entity_poly.pdbx_seq_one_letter_code
_entity_poly.pdbx_strand_id
1 'polypeptide(L)'
;MSIPKHRLTEQTSLVDLIAIIEQSHHIFTRTEMSRIAAMLDDEELATLSFSHEIRDCFEQLRKDMEMHLLKEEHILFPYIADLERNPALSQYSRFGSIRHPIRKMRLEHIAVYGLLEKLRELTMQYCPTPGSHPKVFLLYAALAGLDGNLIQHMHLEDRVLFPRALQLGRQS
;
A
#
# COMPACT_ATOMS: atom_id res chain seq x y z
N MET A 1 20.29 14.36 -4.95
CA MET A 1 20.76 12.97 -5.16
C MET A 1 19.60 12.19 -5.73
N SER A 2 19.68 11.76 -6.98
CA SER A 2 18.60 11.04 -7.66
C SER A 2 18.61 9.57 -7.26
N ILE A 3 17.52 9.09 -6.69
CA ILE A 3 17.29 7.66 -6.45
C ILE A 3 17.28 6.98 -7.84
N PRO A 4 18.07 5.91 -8.06
CA PRO A 4 18.03 5.20 -9.33
C PRO A 4 16.61 4.67 -9.55
N LYS A 5 15.99 4.99 -10.69
CA LYS A 5 14.80 4.25 -11.15
C LYS A 5 15.26 2.83 -11.43
N HIS A 6 15.24 1.97 -10.43
CA HIS A 6 15.57 0.56 -10.58
C HIS A 6 14.57 -0.01 -11.58
N ARG A 7 15.04 -0.29 -12.81
CA ARG A 7 14.20 -0.94 -13.81
C ARG A 7 13.98 -2.36 -13.27
N LEU A 8 12.77 -2.63 -12.81
CA LEU A 8 12.36 -4.00 -12.50
C LEU A 8 12.56 -4.82 -13.78
N THR A 9 13.37 -5.86 -13.69
CA THR A 9 13.54 -6.82 -14.78
C THR A 9 13.00 -8.16 -14.30
N GLU A 10 12.71 -9.08 -15.22
CA GLU A 10 12.31 -10.46 -14.85
C GLU A 10 13.38 -11.18 -13.99
N GLN A 11 14.61 -10.65 -13.96
CA GLN A 11 15.75 -11.20 -13.24
C GLN A 11 15.92 -10.63 -11.82
N THR A 12 15.16 -9.60 -11.43
CA THR A 12 15.22 -9.04 -10.06
C THR A 12 14.81 -10.12 -9.05
N SER A 13 15.62 -10.41 -8.04
CA SER A 13 15.27 -11.39 -7.00
C SER A 13 14.02 -10.96 -6.21
N LEU A 14 13.33 -11.89 -5.55
CA LEU A 14 12.20 -11.55 -4.69
C LEU A 14 12.65 -10.74 -3.47
N VAL A 15 13.84 -11.03 -2.92
CA VAL A 15 14.45 -10.23 -1.85
C VAL A 15 14.70 -8.78 -2.30
N ASP A 16 15.26 -8.56 -3.49
CA ASP A 16 15.47 -7.20 -4.01
C ASP A 16 14.14 -6.50 -4.31
N LEU A 17 13.15 -7.24 -4.82
CA LEU A 17 11.81 -6.70 -5.08
C LEU A 17 11.10 -6.28 -3.79
N ILE A 18 11.19 -7.10 -2.73
CA ILE A 18 10.71 -6.77 -1.39
C ILE A 18 11.38 -5.49 -0.90
N ALA A 19 12.71 -5.41 -0.98
CA ALA A 19 13.44 -4.23 -0.55
C ALA A 19 13.01 -2.97 -1.31
N ILE A 20 12.75 -3.07 -2.61
CA ILE A 20 12.19 -1.97 -3.41
C ILE A 20 10.82 -1.58 -2.89
N ILE A 21 9.90 -2.52 -2.68
CA ILE A 21 8.54 -2.27 -2.18
C ILE A 21 8.60 -1.55 -0.81
N GLU A 22 9.40 -2.06 0.12
CA GLU A 22 9.54 -1.46 1.45
C GLU A 22 10.14 -0.03 1.36
N GLN A 23 11.24 0.13 0.61
CA GLN A 23 11.96 1.40 0.54
C GLN A 23 11.22 2.48 -0.25
N SER A 24 10.43 2.11 -1.26
CA SER A 24 9.69 3.08 -2.07
C SER A 24 8.26 3.26 -1.61
N HIS A 25 7.52 2.17 -1.45
CA HIS A 25 6.08 2.22 -1.21
C HIS A 25 5.75 2.30 0.28
N HIS A 26 6.34 1.46 1.13
CA HIS A 26 5.98 1.45 2.55
C HIS A 26 6.44 2.72 3.27
N ILE A 27 7.66 3.20 2.99
CA ILE A 27 8.16 4.47 3.54
C ILE A 27 7.30 5.65 3.09
N PHE A 28 6.96 5.72 1.79
CA PHE A 28 6.10 6.78 1.27
C PHE A 28 4.71 6.74 1.91
N THR A 29 4.06 5.57 1.93
CA THR A 29 2.72 5.39 2.49
C THR A 29 2.65 5.84 3.93
N ARG A 30 3.60 5.46 4.79
CA ARG A 30 3.62 5.93 6.19
C ARG A 30 3.79 7.44 6.29
N THR A 31 4.75 7.99 5.55
CA THR A 31 5.04 9.43 5.56
C THR A 31 3.83 10.23 5.10
N GLU A 32 3.19 9.80 4.01
CA GLU A 32 2.08 10.52 3.41
C GLU A 32 0.79 10.37 4.24
N MET A 33 0.53 9.20 4.84
CA MET A 33 -0.57 9.04 5.78
C MET A 33 -0.40 9.93 7.02
N SER A 34 0.81 10.01 7.60
CA SER A 34 1.06 10.94 8.71
C SER A 34 0.85 12.40 8.30
N ARG A 35 1.27 12.78 7.08
CA ARG A 35 1.06 14.12 6.54
C ARG A 35 -0.42 14.44 6.35
N ILE A 36 -1.19 13.53 5.78
CA ILE A 36 -2.64 13.69 5.55
C ILE A 36 -3.40 13.75 6.87
N ALA A 37 -3.05 12.91 7.85
CA ALA A 37 -3.66 12.96 9.19
C ALA A 37 -3.49 14.34 9.82
N ALA A 38 -2.27 14.90 9.80
CA ALA A 38 -2.01 16.24 10.31
C ALA A 38 -2.76 17.34 9.54
N MET A 39 -2.95 17.20 8.22
CA MET A 39 -3.78 18.12 7.45
C MET A 39 -5.25 18.02 7.83
N LEU A 40 -5.77 16.81 8.05
CA LEU A 40 -7.15 16.64 8.45
C LEU A 40 -7.38 17.22 9.84
N ASP A 41 -6.45 17.08 10.78
CA ASP A 41 -6.55 17.66 12.14
C ASP A 41 -6.46 19.20 12.21
N ASP A 42 -6.13 19.87 11.11
CA ASP A 42 -6.14 21.32 11.03
C ASP A 42 -7.55 21.91 11.22
N GLU A 43 -7.67 22.89 12.13
CA GLU A 43 -8.97 23.48 12.50
C GLU A 43 -9.72 24.10 11.31
N GLU A 44 -9.02 24.76 10.39
CA GLU A 44 -9.67 25.39 9.24
C GLU A 44 -10.27 24.34 8.31
N LEU A 45 -9.59 23.20 8.09
CA LEU A 45 -10.14 22.10 7.32
C LEU A 45 -11.27 21.38 8.06
N ALA A 46 -11.12 21.17 9.38
CA ALA A 46 -12.11 20.48 10.20
C ALA A 46 -13.47 21.20 10.27
N THR A 47 -13.51 22.51 10.06
CA THR A 47 -14.77 23.28 10.01
C THR A 47 -15.53 23.14 8.69
N LEU A 48 -14.92 22.59 7.64
CA LEU A 48 -15.57 22.38 6.35
C LEU A 48 -16.48 21.16 6.41
N SER A 49 -17.72 21.29 5.93
CA SER A 49 -18.76 20.25 6.06
C SER A 49 -18.39 18.91 5.41
N PHE A 50 -17.62 18.93 4.31
CA PHE A 50 -17.19 17.70 3.62
C PHE A 50 -16.02 16.98 4.30
N SER A 51 -15.37 17.62 5.29
CA SER A 51 -14.13 17.10 5.90
C SER A 51 -14.36 15.84 6.75
N HIS A 52 -15.55 15.69 7.34
CA HIS A 52 -15.88 14.56 8.21
C HIS A 52 -15.88 13.22 7.47
N GLU A 53 -16.55 13.14 6.32
CA GLU A 53 -16.62 11.88 5.55
C GLU A 53 -15.26 11.48 4.96
N ILE A 54 -14.47 12.48 4.51
CA ILE A 54 -13.10 12.24 4.05
C ILE A 54 -12.25 11.72 5.22
N ARG A 55 -12.35 12.34 6.40
CA ARG A 55 -11.61 11.91 7.59
C ARG A 55 -11.95 10.48 7.98
N ASP A 56 -13.23 10.13 8.08
CA ASP A 56 -13.64 8.79 8.48
C ASP A 56 -13.16 7.74 7.48
N CYS A 57 -13.27 8.02 6.17
CA CYS A 57 -12.78 7.14 5.13
C CYS A 57 -11.25 7.00 5.17
N PHE A 58 -10.53 8.11 5.37
CA PHE A 58 -9.09 8.13 5.47
C PHE A 58 -8.57 7.40 6.71
N GLU A 59 -9.19 7.58 7.88
CA GLU A 59 -8.79 6.89 9.11
C GLU A 59 -8.98 5.38 9.01
N GLN A 60 -10.06 4.93 8.35
CA GLN A 60 -10.24 3.52 8.06
C GLN A 60 -9.14 2.99 7.12
N LEU A 61 -8.82 3.73 6.04
CA LEU A 61 -7.73 3.38 5.13
C LEU A 61 -6.39 3.31 5.87
N ARG A 62 -6.09 4.30 6.71
CA ARG A 62 -4.84 4.38 7.49
C ARG A 62 -4.70 3.17 8.40
N LYS A 63 -5.73 2.83 9.17
CA LYS A 63 -5.74 1.68 10.07
C LYS A 63 -5.54 0.36 9.33
N ASP A 64 -6.23 0.18 8.20
CA ASP A 64 -6.12 -1.03 7.40
C ASP A 64 -4.72 -1.17 6.82
N MET A 65 -4.16 -0.07 6.27
CA MET A 65 -2.80 -0.07 5.72
C MET A 65 -1.73 -0.27 6.80
N GLU A 66 -1.83 0.35 7.97
CA GLU A 66 -0.86 0.14 9.06
C GLU A 66 -0.77 -1.34 9.45
N MET A 67 -1.92 -2.00 9.62
CA MET A 67 -1.95 -3.43 9.92
C MET A 67 -1.47 -4.28 8.73
N HIS A 68 -1.82 -3.89 7.51
CA HIS A 68 -1.40 -4.56 6.28
C HIS A 68 0.12 -4.59 6.14
N LEU A 69 0.77 -3.41 6.16
CA LEU A 69 2.22 -3.27 6.04
C LEU A 69 2.96 -4.06 7.13
N LEU A 70 2.44 -4.08 8.37
CA LEU A 70 3.05 -4.87 9.45
C LEU A 70 3.05 -6.37 9.14
N LYS A 71 1.95 -6.91 8.60
CA LYS A 71 1.87 -8.33 8.21
C LYS A 71 2.82 -8.65 7.07
N GLU A 72 2.99 -7.73 6.14
CA GLU A 72 3.95 -7.89 5.06
C GLU A 72 5.37 -7.96 5.58
N GLU A 73 5.82 -6.91 6.27
CA GLU A 73 7.21 -6.74 6.72
C GLU A 73 7.63 -7.77 7.76
N HIS A 74 6.72 -8.19 8.66
CA HIS A 74 7.09 -9.06 9.78
C HIS A 74 6.79 -10.53 9.54
N ILE A 75 5.87 -10.85 8.62
CA ILE A 75 5.40 -12.21 8.40
C ILE A 75 5.61 -12.66 6.96
N LEU A 76 4.98 -11.99 5.98
CA LEU A 76 4.92 -12.50 4.62
C LEU A 76 6.25 -12.34 3.87
N PHE A 77 6.85 -11.16 3.92
CA PHE A 77 8.10 -10.86 3.21
C PHE A 77 9.29 -11.66 3.74
N PRO A 78 9.51 -11.77 5.08
CA PRO A 78 10.55 -12.66 5.60
C PRO A 78 10.36 -14.11 5.12
N TYR A 79 9.11 -14.59 5.09
CA TYR A 79 8.81 -15.94 4.63
C TYR A 79 9.07 -16.12 3.12
N ILE A 80 8.75 -15.12 2.28
CA ILE A 80 9.10 -15.14 0.85
C ILE A 80 10.63 -15.18 0.66
N ALA A 81 11.37 -14.37 1.42
CA ALA A 81 12.82 -14.34 1.36
C ALA A 81 13.44 -15.69 1.75
N ASP A 82 12.91 -16.34 2.79
CA ASP A 82 13.35 -17.67 3.21
C ASP A 82 13.06 -18.74 2.15
N LEU A 83 11.88 -18.69 1.51
CA LEU A 83 11.54 -19.60 0.41
C LEU A 83 12.44 -19.42 -0.81
N GLU A 84 12.84 -18.19 -1.14
CA GLU A 84 13.76 -17.94 -2.25
C GLU A 84 15.16 -18.52 -1.97
N ARG A 85 15.63 -18.45 -0.71
CA ARG A 85 16.93 -19.01 -0.31
C ARG A 85 16.91 -20.53 -0.19
N ASN A 86 15.81 -21.09 0.32
CA ASN A 86 15.67 -22.52 0.53
C ASN A 86 14.21 -22.97 0.25
N PRO A 87 13.91 -23.40 -0.99
CA PRO A 87 12.57 -23.84 -1.37
C PRO A 87 12.02 -24.98 -0.51
N ALA A 88 12.89 -25.85 0.02
CA ALA A 88 12.49 -26.95 0.89
C ALA A 88 11.85 -26.49 2.21
N LEU A 89 11.88 -25.20 2.56
CA LEU A 89 11.17 -24.67 3.72
C LEU A 89 9.64 -24.61 3.52
N SER A 90 9.16 -24.69 2.29
CA SER A 90 7.71 -24.65 2.00
C SER A 90 6.94 -25.81 2.67
N GLN A 91 7.56 -26.99 2.81
CA GLN A 91 6.98 -28.17 3.46
C GLN A 91 6.87 -28.03 4.99
N TYR A 92 7.61 -27.08 5.58
CA TYR A 92 7.63 -26.81 7.03
C TYR A 92 6.90 -25.51 7.40
N SER A 93 6.12 -24.97 6.46
CA SER A 93 5.36 -23.75 6.66
C SER A 93 4.38 -23.87 7.84
N ARG A 94 4.46 -22.94 8.80
CA ARG A 94 3.43 -22.79 9.86
C ARG A 94 2.04 -22.49 9.30
N PHE A 95 1.96 -22.03 8.05
CA PHE A 95 0.73 -21.71 7.34
C PHE A 95 0.22 -22.84 6.45
N GLY A 96 0.92 -23.98 6.42
CA GLY A 96 0.72 -25.08 5.48
C GLY A 96 1.15 -24.75 4.04
N SER A 97 0.89 -23.52 3.58
CA SER A 97 1.32 -23.02 2.27
C SER A 97 1.33 -21.50 2.23
N ILE A 98 2.22 -20.90 1.43
CA ILE A 98 2.24 -19.46 1.14
C ILE A 98 0.95 -18.95 0.47
N ARG A 99 0.14 -19.86 -0.10
CA ARG A 99 -1.14 -19.52 -0.74
C ARG A 99 -2.11 -18.84 0.21
N HIS A 100 -2.16 -19.27 1.48
CA HIS A 100 -3.10 -18.72 2.45
C HIS A 100 -2.81 -17.25 2.79
N PRO A 101 -1.59 -16.87 3.22
CA PRO A 101 -1.30 -15.47 3.52
C PRO A 101 -1.41 -14.56 2.28
N ILE A 102 -0.97 -15.00 1.09
CA ILE A 102 -1.15 -14.22 -0.16
C ILE A 102 -2.64 -13.98 -0.47
N ARG A 103 -3.50 -15.00 -0.30
CA ARG A 103 -4.95 -14.82 -0.48
C ARG A 103 -5.50 -13.78 0.50
N LYS A 104 -5.01 -13.79 1.75
CA LYS A 104 -5.42 -12.82 2.76
C LYS A 104 -5.02 -11.39 2.38
N MET A 105 -3.78 -11.18 1.92
CA MET A 105 -3.33 -9.85 1.46
C MET A 105 -4.15 -9.33 0.28
N ARG A 106 -4.46 -10.19 -0.69
CA ARG A 106 -5.35 -9.83 -1.82
C ARG A 106 -6.76 -9.39 -1.41
N LEU A 107 -7.33 -10.02 -0.39
CA LEU A 107 -8.64 -9.60 0.13
C LEU A 107 -8.55 -8.23 0.80
N GLU A 108 -7.43 -7.92 1.43
CA GLU A 108 -7.18 -6.61 2.03
C GLU A 108 -6.94 -5.56 0.94
N HIS A 109 -6.23 -5.89 -0.14
CA HIS A 109 -6.11 -5.00 -1.30
C HIS A 109 -7.49 -4.61 -1.86
N ILE A 110 -8.42 -5.56 -1.99
CA ILE A 110 -9.79 -5.28 -2.44
C ILE A 110 -10.49 -4.27 -1.52
N ALA A 111 -10.35 -4.41 -0.20
CA ALA A 111 -10.91 -3.45 0.75
C ALA A 111 -10.26 -2.06 0.60
N VAL A 112 -8.94 -2.01 0.46
CA VAL A 112 -8.18 -0.77 0.23
C VAL A 112 -8.60 -0.08 -1.07
N TYR A 113 -8.74 -0.82 -2.18
CA TYR A 113 -9.24 -0.27 -3.44
C TYR A 113 -10.62 0.37 -3.30
N GLY A 114 -11.52 -0.25 -2.52
CA GLY A 114 -12.85 0.32 -2.25
C GLY A 114 -12.80 1.62 -1.44
N LEU A 115 -11.89 1.73 -0.47
CA LEU A 115 -11.68 2.97 0.29
C LEU A 115 -11.09 4.08 -0.58
N LEU A 116 -10.16 3.73 -1.48
CA LEU A 116 -9.61 4.68 -2.46
C LEU A 116 -10.68 5.17 -3.44
N GLU A 117 -11.54 4.28 -3.94
CA GLU A 117 -12.67 4.66 -4.80
C GLU A 117 -13.62 5.62 -4.07
N LYS A 118 -13.98 5.33 -2.83
CA LYS A 118 -14.79 6.24 -2.00
C LYS A 118 -14.11 7.60 -1.79
N LEU A 119 -12.80 7.62 -1.53
CA LEU A 119 -12.06 8.89 -1.42
C LEU A 119 -12.08 9.68 -2.73
N ARG A 120 -11.94 9.02 -3.89
CA ARG A 120 -12.08 9.70 -5.19
C ARG A 120 -13.47 10.30 -5.37
N GLU A 121 -14.53 9.59 -5.00
CA GLU A 121 -15.90 10.10 -5.07
C GLU A 121 -16.09 11.34 -4.20
N LEU A 122 -15.69 11.26 -2.92
CA LEU A 122 -15.80 12.36 -1.95
C LEU A 122 -15.00 13.61 -2.33
N THR A 123 -13.97 13.45 -3.16
CA THR A 123 -13.05 14.52 -3.55
C THR A 123 -13.20 14.95 -5.01
N MET A 124 -14.24 14.48 -5.71
CA MET A 124 -14.43 14.73 -7.15
C MET A 124 -13.16 14.38 -7.94
N GLN A 125 -12.65 13.17 -7.76
CA GLN A 125 -11.39 12.67 -8.34
C GLN A 125 -10.18 13.53 -7.93
N TYR A 126 -10.13 13.94 -6.65
CA TYR A 126 -9.12 14.85 -6.12
C TYR A 126 -9.04 16.18 -6.89
N CYS A 127 -10.13 16.61 -7.52
CA CYS A 127 -10.21 17.88 -8.25
C CYS A 127 -10.95 18.94 -7.41
N PRO A 128 -10.24 19.82 -6.70
CA PRO A 128 -10.88 20.94 -6.01
C PRO A 128 -11.49 21.93 -7.02
N THR A 129 -12.61 22.55 -6.68
CA THR A 129 -13.25 23.56 -7.54
C THR A 129 -12.52 24.91 -7.47
N PRO A 130 -12.58 25.74 -8.53
CA PRO A 130 -12.09 27.12 -8.47
C PRO A 130 -12.75 27.88 -7.32
N GLY A 131 -11.94 28.52 -6.47
CA GLY A 131 -12.41 29.21 -5.26
C GLY A 131 -12.43 28.35 -3.99
N SER A 132 -12.06 27.07 -4.07
CA SER A 132 -11.82 26.25 -2.88
C SER A 132 -10.75 26.86 -1.98
N HIS A 133 -10.80 26.55 -0.69
CA HIS A 133 -9.79 27.00 0.26
C HIS A 133 -8.41 26.39 -0.10
N PRO A 134 -7.29 27.13 0.01
CA PRO A 134 -5.95 26.63 -0.37
C PRO A 134 -5.56 25.30 0.28
N LYS A 135 -5.97 25.06 1.54
CA LYS A 135 -5.71 23.79 2.24
C LYS A 135 -6.41 22.58 1.59
N VAL A 136 -7.54 22.78 0.89
CA VAL A 136 -8.24 21.71 0.16
C VAL A 136 -7.41 21.25 -1.04
N PHE A 137 -6.79 22.17 -1.77
CA PHE A 137 -5.87 21.83 -2.85
C PHE A 137 -4.70 20.97 -2.34
N LEU A 138 -4.13 21.33 -1.19
CA LEU A 138 -3.03 20.59 -0.58
C LEU A 138 -3.46 19.18 -0.13
N LEU A 139 -4.61 19.08 0.53
CA LEU A 139 -5.17 17.80 0.98
C LEU A 139 -5.46 16.88 -0.22
N TYR A 140 -6.12 17.39 -1.26
CA TYR A 140 -6.48 16.58 -2.43
C TYR A 140 -5.23 16.13 -3.20
N ALA A 141 -4.22 16.99 -3.33
CA ALA A 141 -2.94 16.60 -3.91
C ALA A 141 -2.24 15.49 -3.10
N ALA A 142 -2.28 15.56 -1.77
CA ALA A 142 -1.72 14.53 -0.90
C ALA A 142 -2.48 13.19 -1.03
N LEU A 143 -3.81 13.23 -0.99
CA LEU A 143 -4.66 12.04 -1.18
C LEU A 143 -4.43 11.40 -2.55
N ALA A 144 -4.33 12.19 -3.61
CA ALA A 144 -4.03 11.69 -4.96
C ALA A 144 -2.63 11.02 -5.03
N GLY A 145 -1.64 11.58 -4.32
CA GLY A 145 -0.31 11.00 -4.22
C GLY A 145 -0.31 9.66 -3.48
N LEU A 146 -1.01 9.59 -2.35
CA LEU A 146 -1.20 8.35 -1.58
C LEU A 146 -1.91 7.28 -2.42
N ASP A 147 -3.03 7.62 -3.04
CA ASP A 147 -3.80 6.74 -3.91
C ASP A 147 -2.90 6.15 -5.01
N GLY A 148 -2.27 7.00 -5.82
CA GLY A 148 -1.43 6.55 -6.93
C GLY A 148 -0.28 5.63 -6.48
N ASN A 149 0.32 5.93 -5.33
CA ASN A 149 1.38 5.09 -4.79
C ASN A 149 0.86 3.72 -4.33
N LEU A 150 -0.27 3.67 -3.61
CA LEU A 150 -0.89 2.44 -3.14
C LEU A 150 -1.35 1.55 -4.30
N ILE A 151 -1.91 2.13 -5.37
CA ILE A 151 -2.26 1.38 -6.59
C ILE A 151 -1.02 0.73 -7.19
N GLN A 152 0.09 1.47 -7.30
CA GLN A 152 1.34 0.94 -7.86
C GLN A 152 1.95 -0.14 -6.96
N HIS A 153 1.94 0.07 -5.64
CA HIS A 153 2.38 -0.87 -4.62
C HIS A 153 1.65 -2.21 -4.76
N MET A 154 0.32 -2.19 -4.60
CA MET A 154 -0.50 -3.40 -4.63
C MET A 154 -0.43 -4.08 -6.01
N HIS A 155 -0.33 -3.32 -7.10
CA HIS A 155 -0.10 -3.90 -8.43
C HIS A 155 1.22 -4.67 -8.48
N LEU A 156 2.31 -4.09 -7.98
CA LEU A 156 3.63 -4.72 -8.01
C LEU A 156 3.61 -6.06 -7.26
N GLU A 157 2.91 -6.10 -6.14
CA GLU A 157 2.72 -7.32 -5.37
C GLU A 157 1.85 -8.34 -6.09
N ASP A 158 0.65 -7.92 -6.51
CA ASP A 158 -0.35 -8.84 -7.06
C ASP A 158 0.06 -9.43 -8.40
N ARG A 159 0.81 -8.67 -9.19
CA ARG A 159 1.19 -9.04 -10.56
C ARG A 159 2.62 -9.56 -10.66
N VAL A 160 3.50 -9.27 -9.71
CA VAL A 160 4.91 -9.68 -9.78
C VAL A 160 5.33 -10.49 -8.57
N LEU A 161 5.32 -9.91 -7.36
CA LEU A 161 5.86 -10.57 -6.16
C LEU A 161 5.09 -11.86 -5.83
N PHE A 162 3.78 -11.76 -5.65
CA PHE A 162 2.95 -12.88 -5.21
C PHE A 162 2.91 -14.03 -6.22
N PRO A 163 2.74 -13.81 -7.55
CA PRO A 163 2.81 -14.89 -8.53
C PRO A 163 4.14 -15.65 -8.51
N ARG A 164 5.27 -14.95 -8.36
CA ARG A 164 6.59 -15.57 -8.30
C ARG A 164 6.83 -16.33 -6.99
N ALA A 165 6.41 -15.76 -5.86
CA ALA A 165 6.45 -16.44 -4.56
C ALA A 165 5.60 -17.73 -4.56
N LEU A 166 4.44 -17.72 -5.22
CA LEU A 166 3.61 -18.90 -5.41
C LEU A 166 4.26 -20.00 -6.25
N GLN A 167 5.13 -19.64 -7.21
CA GLN A 167 5.87 -20.61 -8.02
C GLN A 167 6.92 -21.33 -7.18
N LEU A 168 7.66 -20.61 -6.33
CA LEU A 168 8.62 -21.22 -5.41
C LEU A 168 7.95 -22.26 -4.49
N GLY A 169 6.78 -21.93 -3.94
CA GLY A 169 6.02 -22.83 -3.08
C GLY A 169 5.38 -24.04 -3.79
N ARG A 170 5.48 -24.15 -5.12
CA ARG A 170 5.05 -25.34 -5.89
C ARG A 170 6.20 -26.24 -6.31
N GLN A 171 7.43 -25.74 -6.28
CA GLN A 171 8.64 -26.46 -6.70
C GLN A 171 9.23 -27.33 -5.58
N SER A 172 8.45 -27.58 -4.52
CA SER A 172 8.86 -28.30 -3.31
C SER A 172 7.95 -29.49 -3.06
#